data_AF-A0A351HC94-F1
#
_entry.id   AF-A0A351HC94-F1
#
_cell.length_a   1.000
_cell.length_b   1.000
_cell.length_c   1.000
_cell.angle_alpha   90.00
_cell.angle_beta   90.00
_cell.angle_gamma   90.00
#
_symmetry.space_group_name_H-M   'P 1'
#
loop_
_entity.id
_entity.type
_entity.pdbx_description
1 polymer ?
#
loop_
_entity_poly.entity_id
_entity_poly.type
_entity_poly.pdbx_seq_one_letter_code
_entity_poly.pdbx_strand_id
1 'polypeptide(L)' 'MADILWIQNGRVIDPANQRDAVGEVFAVDGKIVGSLSDAQKAEATVVDAKGLVVAPGL' A
#
# COMPACT_ATOMS: atom_id res chain seq x y z
N MET A 1 -8.87 -14.82 -8.43
CA MET A 1 -9.08 -13.76 -7.41
C MET A 1 -8.08 -12.68 -7.72
N ALA A 2 -8.50 -11.42 -7.67
CA ALA A 2 -7.55 -10.33 -7.83
C ALA A 2 -6.73 -10.23 -6.54
N ASP A 3 -5.41 -10.11 -6.65
CA ASP A 3 -4.55 -9.94 -5.48
C ASP A 3 -4.56 -8.47 -5.09
N ILE A 4 -5.43 -8.13 -4.14
CA ILE A 4 -5.60 -6.76 -3.64
C ILE A 4 -4.89 -6.64 -2.29
N LEU A 5 -3.95 -5.70 -2.19
CA LEU A 5 -3.19 -5.41 -0.99
C LEU A 5 -3.46 -3.98 -0.53
N TRP A 6 -3.71 -3.83 0.76
CA TRP A 6 -3.89 -2.55 1.42
C TRP A 6 -2.99 -2.47 2.65
N ILE A 7 -1.93 -1.68 2.56
CA ILE A 7 -1.01 -1.42 3.67
C ILE A 7 -1.40 -0.12 4.33
N GLN A 8 -1.66 -0.16 5.63
CA GLN A 8 -2.11 0.98 6.44
C GLN A 8 -1.05 1.46 7.42
N ASN A 9 -1.12 2.74 7.79
CA ASN A 9 -0.33 3.35 8.87
C ASN A 9 1.20 3.24 8.75
N GLY A 10 1.70 2.86 7.58
CA GLY A 10 3.13 2.70 7.32
C GLY A 10 3.80 4.02 6.99
N ARG A 11 5.10 4.15 7.29
CA ARG A 11 5.92 5.21 6.73
C ARG A 11 6.37 4.79 5.33
N VAL A 12 5.74 5.37 4.31
CA VAL A 12 6.04 5.07 2.90
C VAL A 12 7.27 5.85 2.49
N ILE A 13 8.35 5.13 2.18
CA ILE A 13 9.60 5.68 1.66
C ILE A 13 9.79 5.16 0.24
N ASP A 14 9.62 6.05 -0.73
CA ASP A 14 9.79 5.76 -2.15
C ASP A 14 10.75 6.78 -2.77
N PRO A 15 12.02 6.40 -3.01
CA PRO A 15 13.02 7.27 -3.62
C PRO A 15 12.67 7.72 -5.05
N ALA A 16 11.99 6.86 -5.84
CA ALA A 16 11.68 7.16 -7.24
C ALA A 16 10.63 8.26 -7.35
N ASN A 17 9.68 8.30 -6.42
CA ASN A 17 8.64 9.32 -6.34
C ASN A 17 8.94 10.41 -5.29
N GLN A 18 10.16 10.42 -4.72
CA GLN A 18 10.57 11.34 -3.65
C GLN A 18 9.56 11.44 -2.50
N ARG A 19 8.94 10.31 -2.16
CA ARG A 19 7.90 10.25 -1.12
C ARG A 19 8.50 9.73 0.16
N ASP A 20 8.36 10.51 1.22
CA ASP A 20 8.70 10.12 2.58
C ASP A 20 7.61 10.66 3.51
N ALA A 21 6.57 9.86 3.71
CA ALA A 21 5.42 10.27 4.49
C ALA A 21 4.72 9.05 5.11
N VAL A 22 4.11 9.25 6.28
CA VAL A 22 3.18 8.27 6.84
C VAL A 22 1.91 8.25 5.98
N GLY A 23 1.51 7.07 5.54
CA GLY A 23 0.34 6.92 4.71
C GLY A 23 0.05 5.46 4.35
N GLU A 24 -0.84 5.32 3.39
CA GLU A 24 -1.30 4.02 2.93
C GLU A 24 -0.72 3.70 1.56
N VAL A 25 -0.57 2.41 1.28
CA VAL A 25 -0.16 1.88 -0.03
C VAL A 25 -1.19 0.86 -0.47
N PHE A 26 -1.62 0.99 -1.71
CA PHE A 26 -2.59 0.10 -2.33
C PHE A 26 -1.95 -0.61 -3.51
N ALA A 27 -2.16 -1.90 -3.64
CA ALA A 27 -1.80 -2.65 -4.83
C ALA A 27 -2.96 -3.54 -5.29
N VAL A 28 -3.10 -3.70 -6.60
CA VAL A 28 -4.09 -4.56 -7.26
C VAL A 28 -3.37 -5.35 -8.34
N ASP A 29 -3.43 -6.67 -8.27
CA ASP A 29 -2.80 -7.60 -9.23
C ASP A 29 -1.32 -7.28 -9.48
N GLY A 30 -0.59 -7.01 -8.40
CA GLY A 30 0.85 -6.68 -8.43
C GLY A 30 1.17 -5.27 -8.92
N LYS A 31 0.18 -4.40 -9.15
CA LYS A 31 0.38 -2.99 -9.53
C LYS A 31 -0.01 -2.04 -8.41
N ILE A 32 0.84 -1.06 -8.11
CA ILE A 32 0.52 0.01 -7.16
C ILE A 32 -0.57 0.90 -7.76
N VAL A 33 -1.62 1.17 -6.99
CA VAL A 33 -2.72 2.07 -7.37
C VAL A 33 -2.84 3.21 -6.37
N GLY A 34 -3.40 4.34 -6.80
CA GLY A 34 -3.58 5.52 -5.94
C GLY A 34 -4.69 5.37 -4.90
N SER A 35 -5.67 4.52 -5.17
CA SER A 35 -6.80 4.26 -4.29
C SER A 35 -7.46 2.92 -4.63
N LEU A 36 -8.17 2.35 -3.65
CA LEU A 36 -9.07 1.22 -3.84
C LEU A 36 -10.52 1.70 -3.79
N SER A 37 -11.37 1.12 -4.64
CA SER A 37 -12.83 1.23 -4.50
C SER A 37 -13.32 0.48 -3.25
N ASP A 38 -14.54 0.78 -2.79
CA ASP A 38 -15.07 0.15 -1.57
C ASP A 38 -15.23 -1.37 -1.70
N ALA A 39 -15.56 -1.85 -2.91
CA ALA A 39 -15.58 -3.28 -3.21
C ALA A 39 -14.18 -3.90 -3.10
N GLN A 40 -13.16 -3.22 -3.62
CA GLN A 40 -11.77 -3.69 -3.52
C GLN A 40 -11.24 -3.65 -2.09
N LYS A 41 -11.62 -2.66 -1.28
CA LYS A 41 -11.26 -2.62 0.15
C LYS A 41 -11.85 -3.78 0.93
N ALA A 42 -13.05 -4.25 0.57
CA ALA A 42 -13.70 -5.39 1.20
C ALA A 42 -12.97 -6.73 0.90
N GLU A 43 -12.32 -6.82 -0.27
CA GLU A 43 -11.55 -7.99 -0.70
C GLU A 43 -10.04 -7.86 -0.44
N ALA A 44 -9.58 -6.68 -0.03
CA ALA A 44 -8.17 -6.40 0.17
C ALA A 44 -7.59 -7.17 1.36
N THR A 45 -6.38 -7.69 1.17
CA THR A 45 -5.53 -8.11 2.28
C THR A 45 -5.02 -6.87 2.99
N VAL A 46 -5.52 -6.63 4.20
CA VAL A 46 -5.13 -5.47 5.00
C VAL A 46 -3.91 -5.81 5.85
N VAL A 47 -2.89 -4.96 5.77
CA VAL A 47 -1.66 -5.06 6.56
C VAL A 47 -1.48 -3.78 7.36
N ASP A 48 -1.49 -3.87 8.69
CA ASP A 48 -1.19 -2.73 9.55
C ASP A 48 0.33 -2.59 9.72
N ALA A 49 0.91 -1.58 9.07
CA ALA A 49 2.33 -1.25 9.11
C ALA A 49 2.63 -0.12 10.10
N LYS A 50 1.78 0.09 11.11
CA LYS A 50 1.99 1.12 12.14
C LYS A 50 3.36 1.01 12.79
N GLY A 51 4.14 2.09 12.69
CA GLY A 51 5.51 2.15 13.25
C GLY A 51 6.56 1.40 12.42
N LEU A 52 6.16 0.84 11.27
CA LEU A 52 7.04 0.19 10.30
C LEU A 52 7.27 1.09 9.07
N VAL A 53 8.30 0.74 8.31
CA VAL A 53 8.65 1.39 7.04
C VAL A 53 8.15 0.52 5.89
N VAL A 54 7.49 1.15 4.91
CA VAL A 54 7.08 0.54 3.65
C VAL A 54 8.00 1.08 2.58
N ALA A 55 8.84 0.22 2.01
CA ALA A 55 9.82 0.56 0.99
C ALA A 55 9.66 -0.35 -0.24
N PRO A 56 10.07 0.12 -1.44
CA PRO A 56 10.17 -0.75 -2.61
C PRO A 56 11.14 -1.91 -2.35
N GLY A 57 10.90 -3.05 -3.03
CA GLY A 57 11.78 -4.21 -2.97
C GLY A 57 13.20 -3.89 -3.43
N LEU A 58 14.18 -4.57 -2.83
CA LEU A 58 15.61 -4.48 -3.18
C LEU A 58 15.91 -5.03 -4.58
#